data_AF-A2ELX5-F1
#
_entry.id   AF-A2ELX5-F1
#
_cell.length_a   1.000
_cell.length_b   1.000
_cell.length_c   1.000
_cell.angle_alpha   90.00
_cell.angle_beta   90.00
_cell.angle_gamma   90.00
#
_symmetry.space_group_name_H-M   'P 1'
#
loop_
_entity.id
_entity.type
_entity.pdbx_description
1 polymer ?
#
loop_
_entity_poly.entity_id
_entity_poly.type
_entity_poly.pdbx_seq_one_letter_code
_entity_poly.pdbx_strand_id
1 'polypeptide(L)'
;MFAFFFLALTRAEVQYEATLESIELPQLTPADYKELAEAVVTVLFKNGKCLNVINGISDAITHSRSGCGVDLPAGPKLYEEMARFQKYKENFDPETGKFFEDLKNQAKKLIATADKGVIKEYGQGYVCWCITMGGYVVYPAYSLNVEVVNTQEGRMCHVYGVSNMSGQDYWDFDDVPSYGWLKNLVEEKIPEWLVKLRTKNMQPFYTKYNFDLPVDFTFKVD
;
A
#
# COMPACT_ATOMS: atom_id res chain seq x y z
N MET A 1 -31.47 5.88 -7.95
CA MET A 1 -30.56 5.57 -6.83
C MET A 1 -29.10 5.47 -7.27
N PHE A 2 -28.78 4.82 -8.40
CA PHE A 2 -27.40 4.77 -8.94
C PHE A 2 -26.85 6.11 -9.48
N ALA A 3 -27.72 6.99 -10.02
CA ALA A 3 -27.30 8.34 -10.43
C ALA A 3 -26.86 9.23 -9.25
N PHE A 4 -27.29 8.91 -8.02
CA PHE A 4 -26.86 9.63 -6.81
C PHE A 4 -25.44 9.25 -6.36
N PHE A 5 -24.91 8.09 -6.77
CA PHE A 5 -23.58 7.63 -6.39
C PHE A 5 -22.47 8.43 -7.08
N PHE A 6 -22.67 8.81 -8.34
CA PHE A 6 -21.81 9.76 -9.04
C PHE A 6 -22.12 11.21 -8.68
N LEU A 7 -23.39 11.58 -8.49
CA LEU A 7 -23.73 12.95 -8.07
C LEU A 7 -23.24 13.29 -6.66
N ALA A 8 -23.13 12.34 -5.72
CA ALA A 8 -22.59 12.61 -4.39
C ALA A 8 -21.07 12.86 -4.41
N LEU A 9 -20.33 12.17 -5.29
CA LEU A 9 -18.91 12.42 -5.52
C LEU A 9 -18.65 13.72 -6.31
N THR A 10 -19.61 14.19 -7.12
CA THR A 10 -19.50 15.46 -7.86
C THR A 10 -20.26 16.65 -7.25
N ARG A 11 -21.01 16.49 -6.15
CA ARG A 11 -21.77 17.56 -5.47
C ARG A 11 -21.47 17.73 -3.98
N ALA A 12 -20.43 17.08 -3.44
CA ALA A 12 -19.91 17.45 -2.12
C ALA A 12 -19.08 18.76 -2.17
N GLU A 13 -19.56 19.79 -2.86
CA GLU A 13 -19.25 21.18 -2.56
C GLU A 13 -20.37 21.69 -1.64
N VAL A 14 -20.37 21.21 -0.40
CA VAL A 14 -21.18 21.81 0.66
C VAL A 14 -20.22 22.50 1.60
N GLN A 15 -20.28 23.82 1.60
CA GLN A 15 -19.56 24.74 2.47
C GLN A 15 -19.59 24.25 3.92
N TYR A 16 -18.45 23.78 4.41
CA TYR A 16 -18.18 23.73 5.84
C TYR A 16 -16.70 24.05 6.06
N GLU A 17 -16.44 25.32 6.37
CA GLU A 17 -15.15 25.82 6.84
C GLU A 17 -14.94 25.32 8.28
N ALA A 18 -14.36 24.13 8.40
CA ALA A 18 -13.73 23.67 9.63
C ALA A 18 -12.56 22.77 9.23
N THR A 19 -11.38 23.38 9.08
CA THR A 19 -10.04 22.74 9.02
C THR A 19 -10.06 21.26 8.61
N LEU A 20 -10.47 21.01 7.36
CA LEU A 20 -10.01 19.84 6.65
C LEU A 20 -8.53 20.11 6.37
N GLU A 21 -7.62 19.41 7.06
CA GLU A 21 -6.45 18.95 6.31
C GLU A 21 -7.04 18.34 5.04
N SER A 22 -6.75 18.97 3.90
CA SER A 22 -7.32 18.61 2.62
C SER A 22 -7.25 17.10 2.51
N ILE A 23 -8.41 16.43 2.52
CA ILE A 23 -8.49 15.04 2.10
C ILE A 23 -8.14 15.10 0.62
N GLU A 24 -6.85 15.04 0.31
CA GLU A 24 -6.39 14.80 -1.04
C GLU A 24 -6.89 13.41 -1.38
N LEU A 25 -8.08 13.37 -2.00
CA LEU A 25 -8.55 12.14 -2.59
C LEU A 25 -7.45 11.69 -3.56
N PRO A 26 -6.97 10.44 -3.42
CA PRO A 26 -5.88 9.96 -4.24
C PRO A 26 -6.25 10.15 -5.71
N GLN A 27 -5.33 10.70 -6.51
CA GLN A 27 -5.59 10.90 -7.93
C GLN A 27 -5.75 9.54 -8.60
N LEU A 28 -7.01 9.14 -8.82
CA LEU A 28 -7.33 7.87 -9.46
C LEU A 28 -7.04 7.94 -10.96
N THR A 29 -6.34 6.92 -11.45
CA THR A 29 -6.07 6.72 -12.87
C THR A 29 -7.24 6.03 -13.57
N PRO A 30 -7.31 6.03 -14.92
CA PRO A 30 -8.30 5.25 -15.66
C PRO A 30 -8.30 3.74 -15.31
N ALA A 31 -7.14 3.18 -14.95
CA ALA A 31 -7.04 1.79 -14.52
C ALA A 31 -7.75 1.56 -13.18
N ASP A 32 -7.65 2.51 -12.26
CA ASP A 32 -8.26 2.44 -10.94
C ASP A 32 -9.79 2.55 -11.04
N TYR A 33 -10.32 3.42 -11.90
CA TYR A 33 -11.76 3.50 -12.17
C TYR A 33 -12.30 2.20 -12.77
N LYS A 34 -11.53 1.53 -13.63
CA LYS A 34 -11.91 0.23 -14.19
C LYS A 34 -11.99 -0.83 -13.09
N GLU A 35 -11.00 -0.87 -12.21
CA GLU A 35 -10.96 -1.82 -11.09
C GLU A 35 -12.13 -1.61 -10.12
N LEU A 36 -12.46 -0.36 -9.79
CA LEU A 36 -13.63 -0.02 -8.98
C LEU A 36 -14.95 -0.42 -9.68
N ALA A 37 -15.07 -0.19 -10.99
CA ALA A 37 -16.26 -0.62 -11.74
C ALA A 37 -16.42 -2.15 -11.73
N GLU A 38 -15.33 -2.90 -11.86
CA GLU A 38 -15.32 -4.37 -11.74
C GLU A 38 -15.71 -4.83 -10.32
N ALA A 39 -15.29 -4.10 -9.29
CA ALA A 39 -15.69 -4.34 -7.89
C ALA A 39 -17.21 -4.19 -7.73
N VAL A 40 -17.79 -3.11 -8.27
CA VAL A 40 -19.24 -2.87 -8.25
C VAL A 40 -19.99 -3.99 -8.97
N VAL A 41 -19.54 -4.40 -10.15
CA VAL A 41 -20.15 -5.52 -10.89
C VAL A 41 -20.06 -6.81 -10.07
N THR A 42 -18.92 -7.07 -9.41
CA THR A 42 -18.72 -8.23 -8.53
C THR A 42 -19.69 -8.22 -7.35
N VAL A 43 -19.85 -7.07 -6.68
CA VAL A 43 -20.85 -6.88 -5.62
C VAL A 43 -22.25 -7.22 -6.11
N LEU A 44 -22.65 -6.68 -7.26
CA LEU A 44 -24.02 -6.78 -7.75
C LEU A 44 -24.38 -8.16 -8.30
N PHE A 45 -23.43 -8.85 -8.97
CA PHE A 45 -23.76 -9.99 -9.83
C PHE A 45 -23.04 -11.29 -9.48
N LYS A 46 -21.98 -11.27 -8.65
CA LYS A 46 -21.25 -12.50 -8.29
C LYS A 46 -21.62 -12.97 -6.89
N ASN A 47 -21.47 -14.28 -6.65
CA ASN A 47 -21.57 -14.89 -5.32
C ASN A 47 -20.18 -14.96 -4.68
N GLY A 48 -20.15 -15.09 -3.35
CA GLY A 48 -18.89 -15.32 -2.64
C GLY A 48 -18.27 -16.67 -3.01
N LYS A 49 -16.95 -16.72 -3.04
CA LYS A 49 -16.17 -17.95 -3.29
C LYS A 49 -14.90 -17.90 -2.45
N CYS A 50 -14.59 -18.99 -1.75
CA CYS A 50 -13.33 -19.07 -1.02
C CYS A 50 -12.19 -19.13 -2.05
N LEU A 51 -11.36 -18.09 -2.05
CA LEU A 51 -10.19 -17.94 -2.92
C LEU A 51 -8.93 -18.42 -2.20
N ASN A 52 -7.81 -18.50 -2.94
CA ASN A 52 -6.50 -18.87 -2.41
C ASN A 52 -5.46 -17.73 -2.53
N VAL A 53 -5.83 -16.61 -3.14
CA VAL A 53 -4.98 -15.43 -3.40
C VAL A 53 -5.87 -14.21 -3.63
N ILE A 54 -5.40 -13.02 -3.26
CA ILE A 54 -6.07 -11.74 -3.55
C ILE A 54 -5.27 -10.96 -4.60
N ASN A 55 -5.84 -10.75 -5.77
CA ASN A 55 -5.21 -9.95 -6.84
C ASN A 55 -5.77 -8.52 -6.96
N GLY A 56 -6.76 -8.16 -6.14
CA GLY A 56 -7.41 -6.85 -6.20
C GLY A 56 -8.72 -6.84 -5.43
N ILE A 57 -9.40 -5.71 -5.45
CA ILE A 57 -10.59 -5.45 -4.61
C ILE A 57 -11.76 -6.40 -4.92
N SER A 58 -11.93 -6.81 -6.19
CA SER A 58 -12.94 -7.78 -6.57
C SER A 58 -12.72 -9.16 -5.93
N ASP A 59 -11.47 -9.58 -5.78
CA ASP A 59 -11.12 -10.85 -5.14
C ASP A 59 -11.36 -10.75 -3.63
N ALA A 60 -10.97 -9.64 -3.00
CA ALA A 60 -11.19 -9.38 -1.57
C ALA A 60 -12.69 -9.45 -1.21
N ILE A 61 -13.54 -8.76 -1.98
CA ILE A 61 -15.00 -8.80 -1.83
C ILE A 61 -15.54 -10.22 -2.05
N THR A 62 -15.08 -10.92 -3.09
CA THR A 62 -15.54 -12.29 -3.39
C THR A 62 -15.18 -13.27 -2.28
N HIS A 63 -13.96 -13.17 -1.75
CA HIS A 63 -13.48 -14.01 -0.65
C HIS A 63 -14.23 -13.71 0.65
N SER A 64 -14.30 -12.43 1.05
CA SER A 64 -15.03 -11.99 2.24
C SER A 64 -16.47 -12.53 2.25
N ARG A 65 -17.13 -12.49 1.10
CA ARG A 65 -18.52 -12.94 0.95
C ARG A 65 -18.73 -14.46 1.01
N SER A 66 -17.65 -15.23 0.88
CA SER A 66 -17.71 -16.70 0.91
C SER A 66 -17.96 -17.25 2.31
N GLY A 67 -17.59 -16.48 3.34
CA GLY A 67 -17.68 -16.89 4.73
C GLY A 67 -16.64 -17.90 5.19
N CYS A 68 -15.56 -18.13 4.42
CA CYS A 68 -14.50 -19.02 4.86
C CYS A 68 -13.51 -18.36 5.84
N GLY A 69 -13.31 -17.05 5.77
CA GLY A 69 -12.46 -16.29 6.72
C GLY A 69 -10.99 -16.73 6.74
N VAL A 70 -10.49 -17.26 5.64
CA VAL A 70 -9.12 -17.82 5.56
C VAL A 70 -8.17 -16.73 5.08
N ASP A 71 -7.10 -16.49 5.83
CA ASP A 71 -6.05 -15.56 5.41
C ASP A 71 -5.40 -15.97 4.09
N LEU A 72 -5.17 -14.99 3.22
CA LEU A 72 -4.67 -15.23 1.87
C LEU A 72 -3.42 -14.43 1.56
N PRO A 73 -2.52 -14.96 0.70
CA PRO A 73 -1.44 -14.16 0.14
C PRO A 73 -1.95 -13.14 -0.88
N ALA A 74 -1.25 -12.02 -0.97
CA ALA A 74 -1.34 -11.07 -2.06
C ALA A 74 -0.78 -11.68 -3.36
N GLY A 75 -1.48 -11.46 -4.47
CA GLY A 75 -1.07 -11.88 -5.80
C GLY A 75 -0.35 -10.77 -6.59
N PRO A 76 0.23 -11.11 -7.77
CA PRO A 76 1.01 -10.17 -8.57
C PRO A 76 0.31 -8.84 -8.87
N LYS A 77 -0.98 -8.88 -9.19
CA LYS A 77 -1.75 -7.66 -9.51
C LYS A 77 -1.96 -6.74 -8.31
N LEU A 78 -2.02 -7.29 -7.10
CA LEU A 78 -2.09 -6.47 -5.89
C LEU A 78 -0.76 -5.76 -5.65
N TYR A 79 0.39 -6.39 -5.91
CA TYR A 79 1.68 -5.71 -5.87
C TYR A 79 1.79 -4.61 -6.94
N GLU A 80 1.30 -4.86 -8.15
CA GLU A 80 1.22 -3.83 -9.19
C GLU A 80 0.36 -2.66 -8.72
N GLU A 81 -0.81 -2.93 -8.15
CA GLU A 81 -1.67 -1.91 -7.57
C GLU A 81 -0.96 -1.10 -6.48
N MET A 82 -0.37 -1.76 -5.48
CA MET A 82 0.39 -1.12 -4.40
C MET A 82 1.43 -0.15 -4.96
N ALA A 83 2.22 -0.57 -5.95
CA ALA A 83 3.28 0.23 -6.55
C ALA A 83 2.79 1.43 -7.38
N ARG A 84 1.53 1.43 -7.84
CA ARG A 84 0.97 2.57 -8.60
C ARG A 84 0.71 3.78 -7.70
N PHE A 85 0.37 3.56 -6.43
CA PHE A 85 -0.09 4.62 -5.54
C PHE A 85 1.02 5.55 -5.08
N GLN A 86 0.68 6.84 -4.98
CA GLN A 86 1.62 7.90 -4.64
C GLN A 86 2.30 7.65 -3.29
N LYS A 87 1.57 7.18 -2.29
CA LYS A 87 2.13 6.88 -0.96
C LYS A 87 3.17 5.78 -0.98
N TYR A 88 3.03 4.79 -1.86
CA TYR A 88 4.06 3.78 -2.06
C TYR A 88 5.32 4.41 -2.66
N LYS A 89 5.16 5.27 -3.67
CA LYS A 89 6.30 5.99 -4.29
C LYS A 89 7.02 6.91 -3.31
N GLU A 90 6.29 7.69 -2.53
CA GLU A 90 6.87 8.53 -1.46
C GLU A 90 7.74 7.73 -0.48
N ASN A 91 7.41 6.46 -0.24
CA ASN A 91 8.19 5.60 0.63
C ASN A 91 9.31 4.86 -0.11
N PHE A 92 9.06 4.32 -1.30
CA PHE A 92 9.89 3.29 -1.95
C PHE A 92 10.35 3.63 -3.37
N ASP A 93 10.14 4.85 -3.85
CA ASP A 93 10.78 5.31 -5.08
C ASP A 93 12.32 5.32 -4.92
N PRO A 94 13.10 4.71 -5.82
CA PRO A 94 14.56 4.63 -5.68
C PRO A 94 15.27 5.99 -5.66
N GLU A 95 14.70 7.00 -6.31
CA GLU A 95 15.31 8.32 -6.44
C GLU A 95 14.97 9.20 -5.23
N THR A 96 13.70 9.21 -4.83
CA THR A 96 13.09 10.18 -3.92
C THR A 96 12.41 9.58 -2.68
N GLY A 97 12.31 8.25 -2.61
CA GLY A 97 11.57 7.55 -1.57
C GLY A 97 12.26 7.62 -0.21
N LYS A 98 11.47 7.83 0.85
CA LYS A 98 11.96 7.92 2.23
C LYS A 98 12.83 6.73 2.64
N PHE A 99 12.50 5.51 2.22
CA PHE A 99 13.31 4.31 2.47
C PHE A 99 14.72 4.45 1.91
N PHE A 100 14.86 4.90 0.66
CA PHE A 100 16.16 5.08 0.02
C PHE A 100 16.94 6.27 0.61
N GLU A 101 16.26 7.33 1.03
CA GLU A 101 16.88 8.42 1.80
C GLU A 101 17.41 7.96 3.16
N ASP A 102 16.63 7.16 3.89
CA ASP A 102 17.04 6.55 5.16
C ASP A 102 18.29 5.67 4.95
N LEU A 103 18.33 4.87 3.88
CA LEU A 103 19.50 4.07 3.51
C LEU A 103 20.72 4.94 3.16
N LYS A 104 20.55 6.00 2.36
CA LYS A 104 21.63 6.96 2.06
C LYS A 104 22.21 7.55 3.34
N ASN A 105 21.36 7.94 4.28
CA ASN A 105 21.77 8.51 5.58
C ASN A 105 22.52 7.50 6.45
N GLN A 106 22.06 6.25 6.49
CA GLN A 106 22.75 5.17 7.19
C GLN A 106 24.11 4.85 6.56
N ALA A 107 24.18 4.78 5.22
CA ALA A 107 25.42 4.57 4.49
C ALA A 107 26.44 5.68 4.78
N LYS A 108 26.02 6.96 4.76
CA LYS A 108 26.87 8.11 5.12
C LYS A 108 27.48 8.00 6.53
N LYS A 109 26.67 7.57 7.51
CA LYS A 109 27.16 7.35 8.88
C LYS A 109 28.20 6.22 8.94
N LEU A 110 27.95 5.13 8.21
CA LEU A 110 28.85 3.97 8.16
C LEU A 110 30.20 4.35 7.55
N ILE A 111 30.19 4.99 6.38
CA ILE A 111 31.41 5.28 5.60
C ILE A 111 32.29 6.38 6.19
N ALA A 112 31.79 7.11 7.18
CA ALA A 112 32.61 8.02 7.98
C ALA A 112 33.70 7.29 8.78
N THR A 113 33.57 5.96 8.94
CA THR A 113 34.49 5.14 9.73
C THR A 113 35.13 3.99 8.95
N ALA A 114 34.54 3.52 7.86
CA ALA A 114 35.07 2.43 7.04
C ALA A 114 34.61 2.52 5.58
N ASP A 115 35.48 2.22 4.61
CA ASP A 115 35.13 2.22 3.18
C ASP A 115 34.19 1.08 2.77
N LYS A 116 33.91 0.12 3.65
CA LYS A 116 32.99 -1.00 3.41
C LYS A 116 32.22 -1.36 4.67
N GLY A 117 31.03 -1.91 4.51
CA GLY A 117 30.27 -2.48 5.61
C GLY A 117 28.90 -3.01 5.19
N VAL A 118 28.05 -3.22 6.19
CA VAL A 118 26.70 -3.76 6.00
C VAL A 118 25.72 -2.94 6.83
N ILE A 119 24.63 -2.48 6.20
CA ILE A 119 23.49 -1.89 6.89
C ILE A 119 22.47 -2.99 7.15
N LYS A 120 21.99 -3.10 8.38
CA LYS A 120 20.98 -4.08 8.77
C LYS A 120 19.86 -3.38 9.52
N GLU A 121 18.63 -3.72 9.17
CA GLU A 121 17.44 -3.21 9.85
C GLU A 121 16.36 -4.29 9.85
N TYR A 122 15.55 -4.26 10.90
CA TYR A 122 14.34 -5.07 11.01
C TYR A 122 13.25 -4.25 11.69
N GLY A 123 12.19 -3.93 10.96
CA GLY A 123 10.92 -3.57 11.59
C GLY A 123 10.50 -2.09 11.62
N GLN A 124 11.17 -1.17 10.92
CA GLN A 124 10.60 0.17 10.70
C GLN A 124 9.44 0.11 9.69
N GLY A 125 8.20 0.29 10.14
CA GLY A 125 7.02 0.27 9.26
C GLY A 125 6.87 1.54 8.40
N TYR A 126 6.50 1.35 7.13
CA TYR A 126 6.16 2.43 6.19
C TYR A 126 4.67 2.36 5.84
N VAL A 127 3.93 3.40 6.20
CA VAL A 127 2.48 3.50 5.96
C VAL A 127 2.24 3.84 4.48
N CYS A 128 1.47 3.01 3.81
CA CYS A 128 1.10 3.11 2.40
C CYS A 128 -0.43 3.07 2.23
N TRP A 129 -0.90 3.22 1.00
CA TRP A 129 -2.32 3.14 0.67
C TRP A 129 -2.57 2.53 -0.72
N CYS A 130 -3.64 1.75 -0.87
CA CYS A 130 -4.17 1.28 -2.17
C CYS A 130 -5.68 1.02 -2.08
N ILE A 131 -6.35 0.75 -3.21
CA ILE A 131 -7.80 0.52 -3.27
C ILE A 131 -8.18 -0.79 -2.56
N THR A 132 -7.38 -1.83 -2.76
CA THR A 132 -7.67 -3.18 -2.25
C THR A 132 -7.36 -3.38 -0.78
N MET A 133 -6.55 -2.54 -0.13
CA MET A 133 -6.22 -2.72 1.30
C MET A 133 -6.48 -1.45 2.11
N GLY A 134 -6.97 -0.37 1.51
CA GLY A 134 -6.98 0.92 2.19
C GLY A 134 -5.57 1.27 2.67
N GLY A 135 -5.44 1.64 3.95
CA GLY A 135 -4.14 1.92 4.58
C GLY A 135 -3.44 0.66 5.08
N TYR A 136 -2.22 0.40 4.61
CA TYR A 136 -1.42 -0.78 5.01
C TYR A 136 0.00 -0.39 5.42
N VAL A 137 0.72 -1.27 6.11
CA VAL A 137 2.08 -1.00 6.61
C VAL A 137 3.08 -2.03 6.10
N VAL A 138 4.10 -1.56 5.38
CA VAL A 138 5.19 -2.39 4.87
C VAL A 138 6.37 -2.35 5.84
N TYR A 139 6.82 -3.53 6.26
CA TYR A 139 7.99 -3.72 7.13
C TYR A 139 9.16 -4.27 6.31
N PRO A 140 10.24 -3.50 6.14
CA PRO A 140 11.47 -3.96 5.53
C PRO A 140 12.29 -4.79 6.53
N ALA A 141 12.93 -5.83 5.99
CA ALA A 141 13.96 -6.61 6.64
C ALA A 141 15.12 -6.78 5.65
N TYR A 142 16.30 -6.27 5.98
CA TYR A 142 17.42 -6.26 5.05
C TYR A 142 18.80 -6.38 5.70
N SER A 143 19.74 -6.82 4.87
CA SER A 143 21.19 -6.80 5.13
C SER A 143 21.87 -6.36 3.84
N LEU A 144 22.10 -5.06 3.70
CA LEU A 144 22.58 -4.42 2.46
C LEU A 144 24.07 -4.13 2.55
N ASN A 145 24.80 -4.42 1.48
CA ASN A 145 26.21 -4.13 1.39
C ASN A 145 26.43 -2.66 1.06
N VAL A 146 27.48 -2.09 1.64
CA VAL A 146 27.95 -0.73 1.36
C VAL A 146 29.42 -0.81 0.99
N GLU A 147 29.79 -0.19 -0.12
CA GLU A 147 31.19 -0.06 -0.52
C GLU A 147 31.47 1.32 -1.11
N VAL A 148 32.63 1.85 -0.78
CA VAL A 148 33.16 3.10 -1.34
C VAL A 148 34.13 2.77 -2.46
N VAL A 149 33.93 3.41 -3.60
CA VAL A 149 34.74 3.26 -4.80
C VAL A 149 35.27 4.62 -5.23
N ASN A 150 36.57 4.70 -5.52
CA ASN A 150 37.16 5.90 -6.10
C ASN A 150 36.95 5.87 -7.62
N THR A 151 36.22 6.84 -8.14
CA THR A 151 35.96 7.01 -9.57
C THR A 151 36.62 8.30 -10.08
N GLN A 152 36.54 8.54 -11.39
CA GLN A 152 37.00 9.80 -11.98
C GLN A 152 36.18 11.02 -11.48
N GLU A 153 34.97 10.79 -10.97
CA GLU A 153 34.04 11.83 -10.50
C GLU A 153 34.18 12.13 -8.99
N GLY A 154 35.03 11.35 -8.29
CA GLY A 154 35.31 11.47 -6.87
C GLY A 154 35.09 10.16 -6.11
N ARG A 155 34.94 10.28 -4.80
CA ARG A 155 34.63 9.15 -3.90
C ARG A 155 33.12 8.89 -3.99
N MET A 156 32.74 7.69 -4.41
CA MET A 156 31.34 7.29 -4.60
C MET A 156 31.00 6.16 -3.62
N CYS A 157 29.81 6.20 -3.03
CA CYS A 157 29.29 5.15 -2.16
C CYS A 157 28.20 4.37 -2.89
N HIS A 158 28.38 3.07 -2.99
CA HIS A 158 27.47 2.11 -3.62
C HIS A 158 26.78 1.28 -2.54
N VAL A 159 25.45 1.22 -2.59
CA VAL A 159 24.61 0.45 -1.67
C VAL A 159 23.82 -0.57 -2.48
N TYR A 160 23.97 -1.85 -2.17
CA TYR A 160 23.33 -2.91 -2.94
C TYR A 160 22.91 -4.13 -2.12
N GLY A 161 21.87 -4.82 -2.60
CA GLY A 161 21.35 -6.04 -2.02
C GLY A 161 19.86 -6.20 -2.30
N VAL A 162 19.20 -6.99 -1.47
CA VAL A 162 17.74 -7.18 -1.53
C VAL A 162 17.16 -6.89 -0.15
N SER A 163 16.10 -6.08 -0.12
CA SER A 163 15.27 -5.89 1.06
C SER A 163 14.02 -6.74 0.94
N ASN A 164 13.76 -7.59 1.92
CA ASN A 164 12.49 -8.29 2.00
C ASN A 164 11.43 -7.35 2.59
N MET A 165 10.33 -7.16 1.87
CA MET A 165 9.23 -6.28 2.26
C MET A 165 8.04 -7.13 2.63
N SER A 166 7.55 -7.00 3.86
CA SER A 166 6.48 -7.86 4.37
C SER A 166 5.43 -7.09 5.17
N GLY A 167 4.25 -7.68 5.30
CA GLY A 167 3.21 -7.21 6.19
C GLY A 167 1.91 -7.97 5.97
N GLN A 168 0.90 -7.54 6.70
CA GLN A 168 -0.45 -8.04 6.52
C GLN A 168 -1.45 -6.93 6.82
N ASP A 169 -2.60 -6.99 6.19
CA ASP A 169 -3.69 -6.06 6.39
C ASP A 169 -4.99 -6.81 6.65
N TYR A 170 -5.82 -6.27 7.55
CA TYR A 170 -7.01 -6.95 8.04
C TYR A 170 -8.28 -6.39 7.41
N TRP A 171 -9.05 -7.25 6.76
CA TRP A 171 -10.30 -6.88 6.11
C TRP A 171 -11.48 -7.18 7.04
N ASP A 172 -11.79 -6.26 7.96
CA ASP A 172 -12.87 -6.38 8.94
C ASP A 172 -13.95 -5.29 8.86
N PHE A 173 -13.67 -4.18 8.18
CA PHE A 173 -14.54 -3.00 8.08
C PHE A 173 -14.77 -2.26 9.41
N ASP A 174 -13.89 -2.47 10.39
CA ASP A 174 -13.93 -1.76 11.66
C ASP A 174 -13.41 -0.33 11.48
N ASP A 175 -13.97 0.60 12.27
CA ASP A 175 -13.55 1.99 12.17
C ASP A 175 -12.08 2.13 12.62
N VAL A 176 -11.28 2.81 11.80
CA VAL A 176 -9.90 3.15 12.16
C VAL A 176 -9.94 4.41 13.03
N PRO A 177 -9.44 4.37 14.28
CA PRO A 177 -9.55 5.51 15.20
C PRO A 177 -8.83 6.78 14.74
N SER A 178 -7.80 6.64 13.90
CA SER A 178 -7.06 7.76 13.33
C SER A 178 -7.76 8.41 12.14
N TYR A 179 -8.86 7.82 11.64
CA TYR A 179 -9.60 8.34 10.50
C TYR A 179 -10.75 9.24 10.97
N GLY A 180 -10.97 10.34 10.26
CA GLY A 180 -12.16 11.16 10.44
C GLY A 180 -13.42 10.39 10.01
N TRP A 181 -14.59 10.82 10.51
CA TRP A 181 -15.89 10.19 10.21
C TRP A 181 -16.10 9.91 8.72
N LEU A 182 -15.75 10.87 7.85
CA LEU A 182 -16.01 10.75 6.41
C LEU A 182 -15.17 9.64 5.79
N LYS A 183 -13.92 9.53 6.25
CA LYS A 183 -12.98 8.53 5.77
C LYS A 183 -13.41 7.14 6.23
N ASN A 184 -13.80 6.97 7.50
CA ASN A 184 -14.39 5.70 7.97
C ASN A 184 -15.68 5.33 7.23
N LEU A 185 -16.54 6.30 6.90
CA LEU A 185 -17.74 6.02 6.09
C LEU A 185 -17.37 5.46 4.70
N VAL A 186 -16.40 6.09 4.03
CA VAL A 186 -16.02 5.73 2.65
C VAL A 186 -15.18 4.47 2.59
N GLU A 187 -14.18 4.33 3.45
CA GLU A 187 -13.21 3.23 3.41
C GLU A 187 -13.69 1.97 4.15
N GLU A 188 -14.56 2.11 5.16
CA GLU A 188 -15.02 0.96 5.97
C GLU A 188 -16.50 0.64 5.73
N LYS A 189 -17.40 1.59 5.97
CA LYS A 189 -18.85 1.30 6.03
C LYS A 189 -19.50 1.07 4.68
N ILE A 190 -19.13 1.84 3.66
CA ILE A 190 -19.68 1.62 2.30
C ILE A 190 -19.25 0.24 1.76
N PRO A 191 -17.96 -0.15 1.80
CA PRO A 191 -17.53 -1.50 1.43
C PRO A 191 -18.24 -2.60 2.24
N GLU A 192 -18.38 -2.43 3.55
CA GLU A 192 -19.13 -3.34 4.42
C GLU A 192 -20.56 -3.54 3.93
N TRP A 193 -21.28 -2.44 3.66
CA TRP A 193 -22.66 -2.49 3.16
C TRP A 193 -22.73 -3.20 1.82
N LEU A 194 -21.82 -2.88 0.89
CA LEU A 194 -21.76 -3.51 -0.43
C LEU A 194 -21.53 -5.02 -0.31
N VAL A 195 -20.63 -5.45 0.56
CA VAL A 195 -20.38 -6.87 0.85
C VAL A 195 -21.64 -7.53 1.43
N LYS A 196 -22.30 -6.88 2.38
CA LYS A 196 -23.50 -7.40 3.08
C LYS A 196 -24.78 -7.39 2.23
N LEU A 197 -24.85 -6.64 1.12
CA LEU A 197 -26.03 -6.61 0.23
C LEU A 197 -26.44 -8.01 -0.27
N ARG A 198 -25.48 -8.95 -0.36
CA ARG A 198 -25.67 -10.23 -1.05
C ARG A 198 -25.19 -11.44 -0.24
N THR A 199 -24.83 -11.27 1.03
CA THR A 199 -24.52 -12.38 1.94
C THR A 199 -24.66 -11.93 3.40
N LYS A 200 -25.09 -12.84 4.27
CA LYS A 200 -25.08 -12.66 5.72
C LYS A 200 -23.89 -13.35 6.40
N ASN A 201 -23.12 -14.12 5.61
CA ASN A 201 -22.02 -14.95 6.10
C ASN A 201 -20.68 -14.31 5.79
N MET A 202 -20.56 -12.98 5.87
CA MET A 202 -19.25 -12.34 5.71
C MET A 202 -18.34 -12.78 6.87
N GLN A 203 -17.10 -13.12 6.54
CA GLN A 203 -16.05 -13.38 7.53
C GLN A 203 -14.83 -12.50 7.20
N PRO A 204 -14.21 -11.88 8.20
CA PRO A 204 -12.99 -11.13 8.02
C PRO A 204 -11.81 -12.07 7.73
N PHE A 205 -10.73 -11.52 7.17
CA PHE A 205 -9.52 -12.27 6.83
C PHE A 205 -8.33 -11.32 6.71
N TYR A 206 -7.11 -11.84 6.82
CA TYR A 206 -5.91 -11.07 6.50
C TYR A 206 -5.47 -11.28 5.05
N THR A 207 -5.04 -10.19 4.41
CA THR A 207 -4.22 -10.25 3.18
C THR A 207 -2.75 -10.11 3.56
N LYS A 208 -1.96 -11.14 3.27
CA LYS A 208 -0.52 -11.21 3.61
C LYS A 208 0.32 -10.88 2.39
N TYR A 209 1.23 -9.94 2.49
CA TYR A 209 2.14 -9.57 1.40
C TYR A 209 3.59 -9.81 1.81
N ASN A 210 4.35 -10.33 0.85
CA ASN A 210 5.77 -10.57 0.98
C ASN A 210 6.40 -10.48 -0.42
N PHE A 211 7.28 -9.50 -0.62
CA PHE A 211 7.97 -9.27 -1.88
C PHE A 211 9.39 -8.78 -1.65
N ASP A 212 10.26 -9.03 -2.63
CA ASP A 212 11.63 -8.58 -2.60
C ASP A 212 11.76 -7.24 -3.33
N LEU A 213 12.38 -6.25 -2.69
CA LEU A 213 12.76 -4.98 -3.29
C LEU A 213 14.27 -4.98 -3.55
N PRO A 214 14.71 -5.02 -4.81
CA PRO A 214 16.11 -4.80 -5.16
C PRO A 214 16.54 -3.41 -4.72
N VAL A 215 17.69 -3.34 -4.06
CA VAL A 215 18.36 -2.07 -3.73
C VAL A 215 19.66 -2.06 -4.50
N ASP A 216 19.83 -1.05 -5.34
CA ASP A 216 21.06 -0.79 -6.10
C ASP A 216 21.09 0.70 -6.42
N PHE A 217 21.91 1.45 -5.71
CA PHE A 217 22.11 2.87 -5.99
C PHE A 217 23.50 3.34 -5.57
N THR A 218 23.97 4.38 -6.26
CA THR A 218 25.26 5.02 -5.99
C THR A 218 25.06 6.51 -5.72
N PHE A 219 25.81 7.08 -4.80
CA PHE A 219 25.82 8.52 -4.53
C PHE A 219 27.21 9.03 -4.19
N LYS A 220 27.47 10.30 -4.50
CA LYS A 220 28.76 10.94 -4.21
C LYS A 220 28.93 11.19 -2.71
N VAL A 221 30.15 11.02 -2.22
CA VAL A 221 30.51 11.25 -0.82
C VAL A 221 31.75 12.13 -0.77
N ASP A 222 31.74 13.09 0.14
CA ASP A 222 32.83 14.06 0.32
C ASP A 222 34.01 13.46 1.11
#